data_AF-A0A1I3V107-F1
#
_entry.id   AF-A0A1I3V107-F1
#
_cell.length_a   1.000
_cell.length_b   1.000
_cell.length_c   1.000
_cell.angle_alpha   90.00
_cell.angle_beta   90.00
_cell.angle_gamma   90.00
#
_symmetry.space_group_name_H-M   'P 1'
#
loop_
_entity.id
_entity.type
_entity.pdbx_description
1 polymer ?
#
loop_
_entity_poly.entity_id
_entity_poly.type
_entity_poly.pdbx_seq_one_letter_code
_entity_poly.pdbx_strand_id
1 'polypeptide(L)'
;MKNKREMFNRIKAASNTAPLQENEKLETRSNVKAKRSKNIPIPIELDEAYKKVKANGNTTLLFTAYITEALREKLDKDGGFD
;
A
#
# COMPACT_ATOMS: atom_id res chain seq x y z
N MET A 1 20.44 -27.69 -42.76
CA MET A 1 19.43 -27.63 -41.68
C MET A 1 19.58 -26.30 -40.96
N LYS A 2 18.53 -25.50 -40.79
CA LYS A 2 18.63 -24.18 -40.11
C LYS A 2 18.94 -24.41 -38.62
N ASN A 3 20.00 -23.78 -38.12
CA ASN A 3 20.46 -23.97 -36.74
C ASN A 3 19.44 -23.38 -35.76
N LYS A 4 19.07 -24.13 -34.72
CA LYS A 4 18.08 -23.68 -33.71
C LYS A 4 18.44 -22.31 -33.11
N ARG A 5 19.74 -22.03 -32.93
CA ARG A 5 20.26 -20.73 -32.44
C ARG A 5 19.91 -19.56 -33.35
N GLU A 6 19.95 -19.74 -34.68
CA GLU A 6 19.58 -18.68 -35.63
C GLU A 6 18.09 -18.37 -35.57
N MET A 7 17.25 -19.39 -35.34
CA MET A 7 15.81 -19.23 -35.17
C MET A 7 15.51 -18.43 -33.89
N PHE A 8 16.16 -18.75 -32.77
CA PHE A 8 16.01 -18.00 -31.53
C PHE A 8 16.47 -16.54 -31.66
N ASN A 9 17.57 -16.28 -32.37
CA ASN A 9 18.06 -14.92 -32.59
C ASN A 9 17.08 -14.07 -33.42
N ARG A 10 16.41 -14.68 -34.41
CA ARG A 10 15.37 -14.00 -35.20
C ARG A 10 14.13 -13.65 -34.38
N ILE A 11 13.68 -14.55 -33.50
CA ILE A 11 12.54 -14.31 -32.61
C ILE A 11 12.85 -13.17 -31.63
N LYS A 12 14.06 -13.17 -31.05
CA LYS A 12 14.52 -12.10 -30.14
C LYS A 12 14.67 -10.74 -30.84
N ALA A 13 15.08 -10.74 -32.11
CA ALA A 13 15.12 -9.51 -32.90
C ALA A 13 13.71 -8.98 -33.21
N ALA A 14 12.77 -9.89 -33.52
CA ALA A 14 11.37 -9.53 -33.80
C ALA A 14 10.64 -8.97 -32.58
N SER A 15 10.93 -9.47 -31.37
CA SER A 15 10.37 -8.92 -30.13
C SER A 15 10.85 -7.50 -29.85
N ASN A 16 12.09 -7.17 -30.24
CA ASN A 16 12.67 -5.84 -30.02
C ASN A 16 12.20 -4.78 -31.02
N THR A 17 11.60 -5.18 -32.13
CA THR A 17 11.06 -4.29 -33.17
C THR A 17 9.53 -4.27 -33.15
N ALA A 18 8.89 -4.90 -32.17
CA ALA A 18 7.44 -4.93 -32.07
C ALA A 18 6.92 -3.52 -31.70
N PRO A 19 5.83 -3.04 -32.33
CA PRO A 19 5.26 -1.73 -32.06
C PRO A 19 4.71 -1.60 -30.63
N LEU A 20 4.52 -2.72 -29.93
CA LEU A 20 4.10 -2.78 -28.54
C LEU A 20 5.16 -3.55 -27.74
N GLN A 21 6.11 -2.82 -27.17
CA GLN A 21 7.07 -3.36 -26.20
C GLN A 21 6.52 -3.15 -24.78
N GLU A 22 6.57 -4.21 -23.99
CA GLU A 22 6.31 -4.15 -22.56
C GLU A 22 7.45 -3.39 -21.87
N ASN A 23 7.21 -2.11 -21.60
CA ASN A 23 8.04 -1.39 -20.64
C ASN A 23 7.70 -1.95 -19.27
N GLU A 24 8.67 -2.58 -18.60
CA GLU A 24 8.64 -2.70 -17.15
C GLU A 24 8.58 -1.27 -16.59
N LYS A 25 7.37 -0.76 -16.38
CA LYS A 25 7.17 0.41 -15.53
C LYS A 25 7.61 -0.06 -14.15
N LEU A 26 8.88 0.17 -13.83
CA LEU A 26 9.31 0.41 -12.47
C LEU A 26 8.40 1.54 -11.99
N GLU A 27 7.32 1.18 -11.29
CA GLU A 27 6.48 2.16 -10.64
C GLU A 27 7.38 2.89 -9.66
N THR A 28 7.87 4.05 -10.09
CA THR A 28 8.39 5.06 -9.19
C THR A 28 7.20 5.40 -8.29
N ARG A 29 7.17 4.76 -7.11
CA ARG A 29 6.20 5.05 -6.05
C ARG A 29 6.11 6.55 -5.96
N SER A 30 5.01 7.12 -6.45
CA SER A 30 4.89 8.57 -6.50
C SER A 30 5.05 9.05 -5.06
N ASN A 31 6.05 9.89 -4.80
CA ASN A 31 6.32 10.46 -3.47
C ASN A 31 5.30 11.58 -3.14
N VAL A 32 4.09 11.45 -3.70
CA VAL A 32 2.98 12.36 -3.48
C VAL A 32 2.37 11.95 -2.15
N LYS A 33 2.40 12.86 -1.17
CA LYS A 33 1.68 12.68 0.08
C LYS A 33 0.24 12.26 -0.25
N ALA A 34 -0.12 11.03 0.10
CA ALA A 34 -1.45 10.52 -0.14
C ALA A 34 -2.47 11.52 0.45
N LYS A 35 -3.38 12.02 -0.39
CA LYS A 35 -4.49 12.88 0.06
C LYS A 35 -5.44 12.00 0.86
N ARG A 36 -5.30 12.00 2.20
CA ARG A 36 -6.30 11.42 3.09
C ARG A 36 -7.59 12.24 2.97
N SER A 37 -8.72 11.58 2.72
CA SER A 37 -10.03 12.23 2.73
C SER A 37 -10.26 12.87 4.10
N LYS A 38 -10.61 14.16 4.13
CA LYS A 38 -10.73 14.92 5.38
C LYS A 38 -11.90 14.46 6.27
N ASN A 39 -12.86 13.74 5.71
CA ASN A 39 -14.14 13.41 6.35
C ASN A 39 -14.50 11.93 6.15
N ILE A 40 -13.68 11.04 6.68
CA ILE A 40 -14.02 9.61 6.69
C ILE A 40 -15.22 9.42 7.63
N PRO A 41 -16.34 8.83 7.18
CA PRO A 41 -17.44 8.52 8.06
C PRO A 41 -16.98 7.49 9.09
N ILE A 42 -17.24 7.78 10.36
CA ILE A 42 -16.85 6.96 11.50
C ILE A 42 -18.11 6.34 12.09
N PRO A 43 -18.14 5.03 12.37
CA PRO A 43 -19.25 4.41 13.10
C PRO A 43 -19.45 5.06 14.47
N ILE A 44 -20.71 5.36 14.82
CA ILE A 44 -21.07 6.06 16.07
C ILE A 44 -20.55 5.32 17.30
N GLU A 45 -20.71 4.00 17.32
CA GLU A 45 -20.23 3.11 18.39
C GLU A 45 -18.73 3.28 18.66
N LEU A 46 -17.93 3.53 17.61
CA LEU A 46 -16.48 3.67 17.71
C LEU A 46 -16.09 5.02 18.34
N ASP A 47 -16.80 6.09 17.96
CA ASP A 47 -16.61 7.41 18.57
C ASP A 47 -17.03 7.41 20.06
N GLU A 48 -18.14 6.75 20.39
CA GLU A 48 -18.59 6.58 21.77
C GLU A 48 -17.60 5.77 22.62
N ALA A 49 -17.09 4.66 22.07
CA ALA A 49 -16.07 3.86 22.74
C ALA A 49 -14.82 4.68 23.04
N TYR A 50 -14.33 5.45 22.07
CA TYR A 50 -13.19 6.35 22.29
C TYR A 50 -13.48 7.42 23.35
N LYS A 51 -14.66 8.05 23.33
CA LYS A 51 -15.04 9.05 24.34
C LYS A 51 -14.99 8.46 25.75
N LYS A 52 -15.44 7.22 25.94
CA LYS A 52 -15.33 6.50 27.22
C LYS A 52 -13.88 6.27 27.63
N VAL A 53 -13.04 5.78 26.71
CA VAL A 53 -11.61 5.55 26.95
C VAL A 53 -10.89 6.86 27.35
N LYS A 54 -11.21 7.96 26.67
CA LYS A 54 -10.64 9.28 26.97
C LYS A 54 -11.14 9.84 28.31
N ALA A 55 -12.43 9.72 28.60
CA ALA A 55 -13.00 10.15 29.88
C ALA A 55 -12.41 9.38 31.08
N ASN A 56 -12.09 8.10 30.88
CA ASN A 56 -11.43 7.27 31.89
C ASN A 56 -9.95 7.62 32.11
N GLY A 57 -9.38 8.55 31.33
CA GLY A 57 -7.96 8.92 31.43
C GLY A 57 -6.99 7.93 30.79
N ASN A 58 -7.48 6.91 30.08
CA ASN A 58 -6.63 5.89 29.44
C ASN A 58 -5.88 6.44 28.23
N THR A 59 -6.31 7.56 27.65
CA THR A 59 -5.61 8.22 26.57
C THR A 59 -5.81 9.73 26.59
N THR A 60 -4.75 10.47 26.26
CA THR A 60 -4.77 11.92 26.04
C THR A 60 -4.85 12.29 24.56
N LEU A 61 -4.65 11.31 23.68
CA LEU A 61 -4.57 11.51 22.23
C LEU A 61 -5.90 11.98 21.64
N LEU A 62 -5.83 12.56 20.44
CA LEU A 62 -7.00 12.80 19.59
C LEU A 62 -7.42 11.49 18.92
N PHE A 63 -8.69 11.38 18.52
CA PHE A 63 -9.29 10.14 18.00
C PHE A 63 -8.47 9.48 16.89
N THR A 64 -8.04 10.27 15.91
CA THR A 64 -7.25 9.79 14.77
C THR A 64 -5.88 9.27 15.19
N ALA A 65 -5.21 9.95 16.12
CA ALA A 65 -3.92 9.53 16.65
C ALA A 65 -4.06 8.25 17.48
N TYR A 66 -5.09 8.17 18.33
CA TYR A 66 -5.41 6.98 19.14
C TYR A 66 -5.62 5.74 18.27
N ILE A 67 -6.44 5.85 17.21
CA ILE A 67 -6.69 4.72 16.29
C ILE A 67 -5.41 4.31 15.56
N THR A 68 -4.60 5.28 15.12
CA THR A 68 -3.36 4.98 14.39
C THR A 68 -2.39 4.22 15.27
N GLU A 69 -2.24 4.62 16.53
CA GLU A 69 -1.39 3.95 17.51
C GLU A 69 -1.91 2.55 17.84
N ALA A 70 -3.22 2.41 18.09
CA ALA A 70 -3.85 1.13 18.38
C ALA A 70 -3.72 0.14 17.21
N LEU A 71 -3.83 0.62 15.97
CA LEU A 71 -3.61 -0.19 14.77
C LEU A 71 -2.14 -0.60 14.65
N ARG A 72 -1.21 0.32 14.92
CA ARG A 72 0.22 0.01 14.92
C ARG A 72 0.54 -1.09 15.93
N GLU A 73 0.13 -0.93 17.18
CA GLU A 73 0.37 -1.92 18.24
C GLU A 73 -0.26 -3.28 17.92
N LYS A 74 -1.44 -3.29 17.30
CA LYS A 74 -2.08 -4.52 16.84
C LYS A 74 -1.28 -5.20 15.73
N LEU A 75 -0.85 -4.45 14.72
CA LEU A 75 -0.05 -4.97 13.61
C LEU A 75 1.32 -5.48 14.10
N ASP A 76 1.95 -4.78 15.05
CA ASP A 76 3.17 -5.23 15.71
C ASP A 76 2.95 -6.59 16.38
N LYS A 77 1.86 -6.76 17.13
CA LYS A 77 1.52 -8.04 17.78
C LYS A 77 1.21 -9.17 16.81
N ASP A 78 0.60 -8.85 15.68
CA ASP A 78 0.26 -9.81 14.63
C ASP A 78 1.48 -10.18 13.75
N GLY A 79 2.68 -9.64 14.03
CA GLY A 79 3.90 -9.90 13.28
C GLY A 79 3.95 -9.16 11.94
N GLY A 80 3.19 -8.08 11.77
CA GLY A 80 3.08 -7.32 10.51
C GLY A 80 4.34 -6.53 10.12
N PHE A 81 5.37 -6.52 10.97
CA PHE A 81 6.63 -5.82 10.73
C PHE A 81 7.87 -6.73 10.80
N ASP A 82 7.68 -8.04 10.99
CA ASP A 82 8.70 -9.09 10.92
C ASP A 82 8.70 -9.77 9.54
#